data_AF-A0A6I9XH33-F1
#
_entry.id   AF-A0A6I9XH33-F1
#
_cell.length_a   1.000
_cell.length_b   1.000
_cell.length_c   1.000
_cell.angle_alpha   90.00
_cell.angle_beta   90.00
_cell.angle_gamma   90.00
#
_symmetry.space_group_name_H-M   'P 1'
#
loop_
_entity.id
_entity.type
_entity.pdbx_description
1 polymer ?
#
loop_
_entity_poly.entity_id
_entity_poly.type
_entity_poly.pdbx_seq_one_letter_code
_entity_poly.pdbx_strand_id
1 'polypeptide(L)'
;MKSESMRIKEISLRQDPDLRKELALLARGCDFVLPSRFKKRLKAFQQVQVQSKKEESLTPSLSQTIPTFYFPQGCPKEKVNIDAIIAKIDKTFSQFPNERATLEDMGKVAKACDCPLYWKGPLFYCAGGERTGFVSVHKFVAMWRKILQTCHDAAAKFVHLLKSPGYNYLVQEDFIPFLQDVVNSHPSLVFLKEASEFHSRYITTVIQRIFYTVNRSWTGRITCNELRKSSFLQNVTLLEEEVDINQLTEYFSYEHFYVIYCKFWELDTDHDLYIDQKDLARHNDHAISNRMIDRIFSGAVTRGKKAQREGKISYADFVWFLISEEDKRTATSIEYWFRCMDLDGDGVLSMYELQYFYEEQCQKLDNMAIEPLPFEDCLCQMLDLVKPENEGKITLHDLKRCRMANVFFDTFFNIEKYLDHEQKDQFSVLRGTENENQDMSDWEKYAAEEYDVLVAEEAASDQWNDCFEAELIPGDHQKTNILKYQMEKRPFFDMPSHLADVDLDDYDYEDDFE
;
A
#
# COMPACT_ATOMS: atom_id res chain seq x y z
N MET A 1 3.89 -82.77 18.88
CA MET A 1 2.68 -82.52 18.07
C MET A 1 2.03 -81.23 18.56
N LYS A 2 1.79 -80.28 17.63
CA LYS A 2 0.92 -79.07 17.71
C LYS A 2 1.36 -78.01 18.75
N SER A 3 1.42 -76.71 18.47
CA SER A 3 1.01 -75.89 17.32
C SER A 3 1.77 -74.56 17.40
N GLU A 4 2.43 -74.14 16.31
CA GLU A 4 2.88 -72.76 16.11
C GLU A 4 1.68 -71.81 16.09
N SER A 5 1.81 -70.66 16.74
CA SER A 5 0.96 -69.49 16.48
C SER A 5 1.88 -68.33 16.12
N MET A 6 1.99 -68.10 14.80
CA MET A 6 2.73 -67.01 14.18
C MET A 6 2.22 -65.65 14.66
N ARG A 7 3.14 -64.82 15.17
CA ARG A 7 2.96 -63.37 15.27
C ARG A 7 2.87 -62.81 13.86
N ILE A 8 1.70 -62.31 13.47
CA ILE A 8 1.56 -61.49 12.26
C ILE A 8 2.26 -60.15 12.56
N LYS A 9 3.45 -59.95 11.98
CA LYS A 9 4.10 -58.65 11.95
C LYS A 9 3.25 -57.72 11.09
N GLU A 10 2.81 -56.60 11.65
CA GLU A 10 2.27 -55.47 10.89
C GLU A 10 3.36 -54.94 9.96
N ILE A 11 3.29 -55.32 8.69
CA ILE A 11 4.10 -54.70 7.65
C ILE A 11 3.22 -53.64 7.00
N SER A 12 3.63 -52.39 7.13
CA SER A 12 3.01 -51.24 6.46
C SER A 12 2.88 -51.51 4.96
N LEU A 13 1.70 -51.21 4.38
CA LEU A 13 1.37 -51.39 2.96
C LEU A 13 2.42 -50.80 1.99
N ARG A 14 3.27 -49.87 2.45
CA ARG A 14 4.35 -49.24 1.68
C ARG A 14 5.59 -50.12 1.48
N GLN A 15 5.74 -51.22 2.23
CA GLN A 15 6.94 -52.06 2.20
C GLN A 15 6.78 -53.33 1.34
N ASP A 16 5.61 -53.56 0.73
CA ASP A 16 5.39 -54.69 -0.18
C ASP A 16 5.85 -54.30 -1.62
N PRO A 17 6.96 -54.87 -2.13
CA PRO A 17 7.57 -54.44 -3.38
C PRO A 17 6.70 -54.72 -4.62
N ASP A 18 5.82 -55.72 -4.56
CA ASP A 18 4.89 -56.02 -5.65
C ASP A 18 3.74 -55.01 -5.70
N LEU A 19 3.25 -54.56 -4.55
CA LEU A 19 2.19 -53.54 -4.43
C LEU A 19 2.64 -52.17 -4.96
N ARG A 20 3.93 -51.84 -4.78
CA ARG A 20 4.51 -50.59 -5.23
C ARG A 20 4.64 -50.53 -6.75
N LYS A 21 4.90 -51.67 -7.40
CA LYS A 21 4.90 -51.79 -8.87
C LYS A 21 3.48 -51.67 -9.44
N GLU A 22 2.48 -52.31 -8.81
CA GLU A 22 1.09 -52.25 -9.27
C GLU A 22 0.48 -50.83 -9.12
N LEU A 23 0.77 -50.11 -8.03
CA LEU A 23 0.35 -48.71 -7.84
C LEU A 23 1.02 -47.74 -8.83
N ALA A 24 2.28 -47.98 -9.18
CA ALA A 24 3.00 -47.18 -10.17
C ALA A 24 2.46 -47.34 -11.60
N LEU A 25 1.85 -48.50 -11.90
CA LEU A 25 1.17 -48.75 -13.18
C LEU A 25 -0.22 -48.08 -13.20
N LEU A 26 -0.90 -48.00 -12.05
CA LEU A 26 -2.20 -47.33 -11.89
C LEU A 26 -2.09 -45.81 -12.06
N ALA A 27 -0.98 -45.21 -11.58
CA ALA A 27 -0.66 -43.79 -11.80
C ALA A 27 -0.36 -43.44 -13.28
N ARG A 28 -0.22 -44.44 -14.15
CA ARG A 28 0.00 -44.25 -15.61
C ARG A 28 -1.27 -44.48 -16.45
N GLY A 29 -2.44 -44.60 -15.82
CA GLY A 29 -3.73 -44.53 -16.51
C GLY A 29 -4.15 -45.79 -17.28
N CYS A 30 -3.65 -46.97 -16.93
CA CYS A 30 -4.13 -48.23 -17.52
C CYS A 30 -5.32 -48.81 -16.74
N ASP A 31 -6.48 -48.92 -17.38
CA ASP A 31 -7.69 -49.52 -16.80
C ASP A 31 -7.51 -51.03 -16.56
N PHE A 32 -7.44 -51.44 -15.29
CA PHE A 32 -7.57 -52.84 -14.90
C PHE A 32 -8.51 -53.03 -13.71
N VAL A 33 -9.40 -54.01 -13.84
CA VAL A 33 -10.30 -54.48 -12.79
C VAL A 33 -9.47 -55.12 -11.66
N LEU A 34 -9.61 -54.59 -10.45
CA LEU A 34 -8.88 -55.04 -9.26
C LEU A 34 -9.05 -56.57 -9.02
N PRO A 35 -7.94 -57.33 -8.86
CA PRO A 35 -7.99 -58.76 -8.56
C PRO A 35 -8.79 -59.09 -7.30
N SER A 36 -9.48 -60.23 -7.29
CA SER A 36 -10.39 -60.66 -6.22
C SER A 36 -9.72 -60.75 -4.83
N ARG A 37 -8.39 -60.93 -4.80
CA ARG A 37 -7.58 -60.91 -3.55
C ARG A 37 -7.53 -59.53 -2.90
N PHE A 38 -7.54 -58.45 -3.70
CA PHE A 38 -7.53 -57.07 -3.21
C PHE A 38 -8.85 -56.71 -2.53
N LYS A 39 -9.99 -57.05 -3.16
CA LYS A 39 -11.34 -56.88 -2.56
C LYS A 39 -11.50 -57.67 -1.25
N LYS A 40 -10.90 -58.85 -1.13
CA LYS A 40 -10.91 -59.65 0.12
C LYS A 40 -10.08 -59.00 1.23
N ARG A 41 -8.89 -58.46 0.91
CA ARG A 41 -8.05 -57.73 1.88
C ARG A 41 -8.65 -56.39 2.30
N LEU A 42 -9.33 -55.68 1.41
CA LEU A 42 -10.05 -54.43 1.73
C LEU A 42 -11.28 -54.68 2.62
N LYS A 43 -12.05 -55.74 2.36
CA LYS A 43 -13.15 -56.16 3.25
C LYS A 43 -12.65 -56.62 4.62
N ALA A 44 -11.50 -57.29 4.68
CA ALA A 44 -10.86 -57.65 5.95
C ALA A 44 -10.37 -56.41 6.72
N PHE A 45 -9.83 -55.40 6.03
CA PHE A 45 -9.45 -54.11 6.63
C PHE A 45 -10.67 -53.32 7.16
N GLN A 46 -11.77 -53.29 6.40
CA GLN A 46 -13.02 -52.65 6.83
C GLN A 46 -13.70 -53.39 7.99
N GLN A 47 -13.61 -54.73 8.05
CA GLN A 47 -14.15 -55.49 9.18
C GLN A 47 -13.30 -55.37 10.46
N VAL A 48 -11.99 -55.17 10.34
CA VAL A 48 -11.11 -54.90 11.51
C VAL A 48 -11.34 -53.50 12.07
N GLN A 49 -11.63 -52.50 11.24
CA GLN A 49 -11.98 -51.14 11.71
C GLN A 49 -13.33 -51.07 12.47
N VAL A 50 -14.21 -52.07 12.32
CA VAL A 50 -15.53 -52.07 12.97
C VAL A 50 -15.52 -52.75 14.35
N GLN A 51 -14.48 -53.51 14.72
CA GLN A 51 -14.49 -54.32 15.95
C GLN A 51 -13.30 -54.19 16.91
N SER A 52 -12.38 -53.24 16.72
CA SER A 52 -11.35 -52.95 17.74
C SER A 52 -11.38 -51.49 18.17
N LYS A 53 -11.85 -51.27 19.42
CA LYS A 53 -11.82 -50.04 20.23
C LYS A 53 -12.64 -48.89 19.61
N LYS A 54 -13.85 -48.57 20.10
CA LYS A 54 -14.03 -47.79 21.35
C LYS A 54 -12.71 -47.23 21.89
N GLU A 55 -12.01 -46.45 21.07
CA GLU A 55 -11.19 -45.38 21.61
C GLU A 55 -12.15 -44.49 22.36
N GLU A 56 -12.10 -44.59 23.68
CA GLU A 56 -12.32 -43.44 24.53
C GLU A 56 -11.75 -42.23 23.79
N SER A 57 -12.59 -41.22 23.57
CA SER A 57 -12.11 -39.89 23.24
C SER A 57 -10.86 -39.66 24.08
N LEU A 58 -9.70 -39.47 23.44
CA LEU A 58 -8.55 -38.90 24.13
C LEU A 58 -9.13 -37.79 24.99
N THR A 59 -8.99 -37.93 26.30
CA THR A 59 -9.44 -36.92 27.24
C THR A 59 -9.03 -35.54 26.71
N PRO A 60 -9.87 -34.50 26.82
CA PRO A 60 -9.59 -33.14 26.35
C PRO A 60 -8.51 -32.46 27.21
N SER A 61 -7.44 -33.16 27.58
CA SER A 61 -6.43 -32.65 28.50
C SER A 61 -5.61 -31.52 27.85
N LEU A 62 -5.37 -31.56 26.54
CA LEU A 62 -4.71 -30.45 25.84
C LEU A 62 -5.63 -29.23 25.65
N SER A 63 -6.91 -29.44 25.29
CA SER A 63 -7.87 -28.33 25.09
C SER A 63 -8.35 -27.68 26.39
N GLN A 64 -8.16 -28.34 27.55
CA GLN A 64 -8.33 -27.71 28.87
C GLN A 64 -7.06 -26.96 29.30
N THR A 65 -5.88 -27.29 28.77
CA THR A 65 -4.60 -26.70 29.19
C THR A 65 -4.23 -25.48 28.33
N ILE A 66 -4.52 -25.49 27.03
CA ILE A 66 -4.27 -24.37 26.12
C ILE A 66 -5.63 -23.82 25.66
N PRO A 67 -6.07 -22.66 26.17
CA PRO A 67 -7.29 -22.02 25.71
C PRO A 67 -7.18 -21.61 24.24
N THR A 68 -8.32 -21.38 23.58
CA THR A 68 -8.35 -20.81 22.23
C THR A 68 -7.53 -19.52 22.21
N PHE A 69 -6.53 -19.45 21.32
CA PHE A 69 -5.61 -18.31 21.21
C PHE A 69 -5.64 -17.63 19.83
N TYR A 70 -6.30 -18.24 18.85
CA TYR A 70 -6.44 -17.69 17.50
C TYR A 70 -7.84 -17.11 17.29
N PHE A 71 -7.91 -15.79 17.14
CA PHE A 71 -9.17 -15.05 16.97
C PHE A 71 -9.07 -14.10 15.76
N PRO A 72 -9.46 -14.54 14.55
CA PRO A 72 -9.33 -13.73 13.33
C PRO A 72 -10.03 -12.37 13.41
N GLN A 73 -11.21 -12.35 14.03
CA GLN A 73 -12.08 -11.18 14.16
C GLN A 73 -11.89 -10.42 15.49
N GLY A 74 -10.79 -10.68 16.18
CA GLY A 74 -10.49 -10.12 17.50
C GLY A 74 -10.97 -11.02 18.64
N CYS A 75 -10.36 -10.88 19.82
CA CYS A 75 -10.74 -11.66 20.99
C CYS A 75 -12.12 -11.19 21.51
N PRO A 76 -13.10 -12.10 21.69
CA PRO A 76 -14.41 -11.73 22.24
C PRO A 76 -14.27 -11.06 23.60
N LYS A 77 -14.76 -9.83 23.72
CA LYS A 77 -14.80 -9.13 25.00
C LYS A 77 -15.95 -9.69 25.85
N GLU A 78 -15.69 -10.09 27.09
CA GLU A 78 -16.66 -10.79 27.95
C GLU A 78 -17.95 -9.99 28.27
N LYS A 79 -18.03 -8.68 27.98
CA LYS A 79 -19.14 -7.80 28.41
C LYS A 79 -19.47 -6.64 27.45
N VAL A 80 -19.70 -6.90 26.16
CA VAL A 80 -20.35 -5.87 25.31
C VAL A 80 -21.86 -6.01 25.44
N ASN A 81 -22.53 -5.05 26.08
CA ASN A 81 -23.98 -5.00 26.14
C ASN A 81 -24.54 -4.52 24.79
N ILE A 82 -24.70 -5.46 23.86
CA ILE A 82 -25.22 -5.20 22.51
C ILE A 82 -26.58 -4.51 22.59
N ASP A 83 -27.46 -4.97 23.48
CA ASP A 83 -28.82 -4.41 23.58
C ASP A 83 -28.83 -2.97 24.10
N ALA A 84 -27.89 -2.58 24.96
CA ALA A 84 -27.72 -1.18 25.36
C ALA A 84 -27.27 -0.29 24.19
N ILE A 85 -26.36 -0.77 23.34
CA ILE A 85 -25.91 -0.04 22.14
C ILE A 85 -27.07 0.09 21.15
N ILE A 86 -27.82 -0.99 20.91
CA ILE A 86 -28.99 -0.95 20.02
C ILE A 86 -30.07 0.00 20.57
N ALA A 87 -30.36 -0.01 21.88
CA ALA A 87 -31.31 0.92 22.47
C ALA A 87 -30.88 2.39 22.33
N LYS A 88 -29.57 2.67 22.39
CA LYS A 88 -29.01 4.01 22.12
C LYS A 88 -29.22 4.40 20.66
N ILE A 89 -29.02 3.48 19.73
CA ILE A 89 -29.27 3.68 18.29
C ILE A 89 -30.75 3.94 18.03
N ASP A 90 -31.67 3.12 18.56
CA ASP A 90 -33.11 3.30 18.39
C ASP A 90 -33.57 4.69 18.90
N LYS A 91 -33.06 5.12 20.06
CA LYS A 91 -33.31 6.47 20.61
C LYS A 91 -32.76 7.60 19.74
N THR A 92 -31.65 7.37 19.03
CA THR A 92 -31.11 8.35 18.08
C THR A 92 -31.98 8.40 16.82
N PHE A 93 -32.37 7.24 16.27
CA PHE A 93 -33.22 7.18 15.08
C PHE A 93 -34.63 7.73 15.31
N SER A 94 -35.19 7.63 16.51
CA SER A 94 -36.49 8.21 16.85
C SER A 94 -36.53 9.74 16.78
N GLN A 95 -35.37 10.40 16.71
CA GLN A 95 -35.25 11.85 16.55
C GLN A 95 -35.28 12.27 15.07
N PHE A 96 -35.11 11.33 14.14
CA PHE A 96 -35.09 11.62 12.71
C PHE A 96 -36.48 11.50 12.08
N PRO A 97 -36.76 12.28 11.03
CA PRO A 97 -38.02 12.16 10.29
C PRO A 97 -38.23 10.73 9.77
N ASN A 98 -39.38 10.12 10.10
CA ASN A 98 -39.75 8.76 9.71
C ASN A 98 -38.76 7.66 10.15
N GLU A 99 -37.94 7.91 11.19
CA GLU A 99 -36.90 6.97 11.65
C GLU A 99 -35.91 6.57 10.54
N ARG A 100 -35.61 7.55 9.68
CA ARG A 100 -34.67 7.42 8.56
C ARG A 100 -33.55 8.43 8.72
N ALA A 101 -32.31 7.97 8.65
CA ALA A 101 -31.12 8.81 8.70
C ALA A 101 -30.60 9.05 7.28
N THR A 102 -30.35 10.32 6.93
CA THR A 102 -29.54 10.69 5.74
C THR A 102 -28.06 10.69 6.10
N LEU A 103 -27.17 10.89 5.13
CA LEU A 103 -25.72 10.97 5.39
C LEU A 103 -25.36 12.08 6.40
N GLU A 104 -26.09 13.19 6.41
CA GLU A 104 -25.89 14.30 7.35
C GLU A 104 -26.21 13.90 8.81
N ASP A 105 -27.21 13.04 9.01
CA ASP A 105 -27.60 12.53 10.32
C ASP A 105 -26.60 11.50 10.89
N MET A 106 -25.80 10.88 10.02
CA MET A 106 -24.96 9.75 10.38
C MET A 106 -23.83 10.09 11.35
N GLY A 107 -23.46 11.36 11.51
CA GLY A 107 -22.56 11.77 12.58
C GLY A 107 -23.11 11.45 13.97
N LYS A 108 -24.41 11.69 14.21
CA LYS A 108 -25.08 11.33 15.48
C LYS A 108 -25.18 9.81 15.63
N VAL A 109 -25.40 9.09 14.53
CA VAL A 109 -25.46 7.62 14.51
C VAL A 109 -24.10 6.99 14.83
N ALA A 110 -23.00 7.52 14.27
CA ALA A 110 -21.64 7.08 14.58
C ALA A 110 -21.34 7.19 16.07
N LYS A 111 -21.68 8.32 16.70
CA LYS A 111 -21.57 8.51 18.15
C LYS A 111 -22.50 7.61 18.97
N ALA A 112 -23.66 7.26 18.45
CA ALA A 112 -24.54 6.26 19.06
C ALA A 112 -23.93 4.85 19.03
N CYS A 113 -23.15 4.54 18.00
CA CYS A 113 -22.43 3.28 17.83
C CYS A 113 -21.08 3.22 18.57
N ASP A 114 -20.73 4.27 19.33
CA ASP A 114 -19.42 4.46 19.97
C ASP A 114 -18.25 4.35 18.97
N CYS A 115 -18.45 4.91 17.77
CA CYS A 115 -17.45 5.00 16.71
C CYS A 115 -16.96 6.45 16.53
N PRO A 116 -15.74 6.66 16.01
CA PRO A 116 -15.27 7.98 15.59
C PRO A 116 -16.23 8.63 14.56
N LEU A 117 -16.25 9.96 14.51
CA LEU A 117 -17.18 10.70 13.65
C LEU A 117 -17.10 10.28 12.18
N TYR A 118 -15.88 10.14 11.63
CA TYR A 118 -15.65 9.83 10.22
C TYR A 118 -15.96 8.38 9.83
N TRP A 119 -16.46 7.56 10.77
CA TRP A 119 -17.08 6.28 10.43
C TRP A 119 -18.51 6.46 9.88
N LYS A 120 -19.05 7.68 9.91
CA LYS A 120 -20.40 8.00 9.41
C LYS A 120 -20.63 7.59 7.96
N GLY A 121 -19.67 7.87 7.06
CA GLY A 121 -19.69 7.40 5.67
C GLY A 121 -19.74 5.87 5.58
N PRO A 122 -18.70 5.15 6.07
CA PRO A 122 -18.67 3.69 6.11
C PRO A 122 -19.95 3.03 6.65
N LEU A 123 -20.50 3.56 7.75
CA LEU A 123 -21.75 3.07 8.35
C LEU A 123 -22.95 3.26 7.42
N PHE A 124 -23.02 4.38 6.70
CA PHE A 124 -24.09 4.69 5.76
C PHE A 124 -24.04 3.82 4.51
N TYR A 125 -22.86 3.70 3.89
CA TYR A 125 -22.65 2.88 2.69
C TYR A 125 -22.86 1.40 2.96
N CYS A 126 -22.33 0.86 4.07
CA CYS A 126 -22.54 -0.53 4.46
C CYS A 126 -24.02 -0.85 4.73
N ALA A 127 -24.78 0.09 5.31
CA ALA A 127 -26.22 -0.04 5.47
C ALA A 127 -26.99 0.15 4.15
N GLY A 128 -26.30 0.36 3.03
CA GLY A 128 -26.86 0.57 1.69
C GLY A 128 -27.69 1.85 1.59
N GLY A 129 -27.25 2.92 2.25
CA GLY A 129 -27.90 4.22 2.24
C GLY A 129 -27.77 4.94 0.90
N GLU A 130 -26.68 4.74 0.17
CA GLU A 130 -26.43 5.34 -1.15
C GLU A 130 -27.54 5.01 -2.16
N ARG A 131 -28.01 3.76 -2.17
CA ARG A 131 -29.07 3.30 -3.10
C ARG A 131 -30.42 3.98 -2.88
N THR A 132 -30.69 4.47 -1.67
CA THR A 132 -31.99 5.02 -1.27
C THR A 132 -31.94 6.48 -0.84
N GLY A 133 -30.75 7.07 -0.70
CA GLY A 133 -30.51 8.38 -0.10
C GLY A 133 -30.68 8.44 1.43
N PHE A 134 -31.17 7.36 2.06
CA PHE A 134 -31.40 7.26 3.50
C PHE A 134 -31.30 5.81 3.98
N VAL A 135 -31.14 5.63 5.29
CA VAL A 135 -31.15 4.31 5.96
C VAL A 135 -32.25 4.27 7.02
N SER A 136 -33.07 3.22 7.05
CA SER A 136 -34.06 3.02 8.11
C SER A 136 -33.46 2.35 9.35
N VAL A 137 -34.02 2.63 10.52
CA VAL A 137 -33.58 2.05 11.81
C VAL A 137 -33.49 0.53 11.76
N HIS A 138 -34.49 -0.15 11.19
CA HIS A 138 -34.53 -1.61 11.10
C HIS A 138 -33.35 -2.18 10.30
N LYS A 139 -33.02 -1.57 9.16
CA LYS A 139 -31.92 -2.00 8.30
C LYS A 139 -30.58 -1.76 8.98
N PHE A 140 -30.43 -0.59 9.62
CA PHE A 140 -29.22 -0.22 10.34
C PHE A 140 -28.97 -1.13 11.55
N VAL A 141 -29.97 -1.34 12.41
CA VAL A 141 -29.87 -2.18 13.60
C VAL A 141 -29.56 -3.64 13.23
N ALA A 142 -30.18 -4.16 12.17
CA ALA A 142 -29.89 -5.52 11.71
C ALA A 142 -28.42 -5.66 11.25
N MET A 143 -27.91 -4.69 10.51
CA MET A 143 -26.50 -4.64 10.07
C MET A 143 -25.55 -4.53 11.27
N TRP A 144 -25.77 -3.54 12.15
CA TRP A 144 -24.86 -3.26 13.26
C TRP A 144 -24.85 -4.38 14.31
N ARG A 145 -26.02 -4.99 14.59
CA ARG A 145 -26.11 -6.16 15.47
C ARG A 145 -25.27 -7.33 14.94
N LYS A 146 -25.29 -7.57 13.63
CA LYS A 146 -24.45 -8.60 12.99
C LYS A 146 -22.97 -8.29 13.16
N ILE A 147 -22.55 -7.04 12.90
CA ILE A 147 -21.16 -6.61 13.06
C ILE A 147 -20.68 -6.77 14.51
N LEU A 148 -21.48 -6.34 15.50
CA LEU A 148 -21.11 -6.46 16.92
C LEU A 148 -20.96 -7.93 17.38
N GLN A 149 -21.67 -8.86 16.73
CA GLN A 149 -21.57 -10.29 17.02
C GLN A 149 -20.34 -10.94 16.36
N THR A 150 -19.94 -10.46 15.16
CA THR A 150 -18.87 -11.09 14.38
C THR A 150 -17.52 -10.41 14.52
N CYS A 151 -17.47 -9.12 14.88
CA CYS A 151 -16.26 -8.29 14.87
C CYS A 151 -16.02 -7.67 16.26
N HIS A 152 -14.90 -8.04 16.89
CA HIS A 152 -14.65 -7.77 18.31
C HIS A 152 -13.65 -6.63 18.57
N ASP A 153 -13.04 -6.08 17.53
CA ASP A 153 -12.14 -4.92 17.59
C ASP A 153 -12.45 -3.90 16.48
N ALA A 154 -11.79 -2.73 16.53
CA ALA A 154 -12.03 -1.65 15.58
C ALA A 154 -11.63 -2.04 14.15
N ALA A 155 -10.49 -2.72 13.97
CA ALA A 155 -10.02 -3.14 12.66
C ALA A 155 -10.98 -4.11 11.97
N ALA A 156 -11.47 -5.12 12.69
CA ALA A 156 -12.45 -6.07 12.19
C ALA A 156 -13.76 -5.38 11.79
N LYS A 157 -14.24 -4.43 12.61
CA LYS A 157 -15.44 -3.64 12.29
C LYS A 157 -15.22 -2.79 11.05
N PHE A 158 -14.11 -2.06 10.96
CA PHE A 158 -13.82 -1.17 9.84
C PHE A 158 -13.68 -1.96 8.53
N VAL A 159 -12.93 -3.06 8.53
CA VAL A 159 -12.84 -3.95 7.37
C VAL A 159 -14.21 -4.50 6.97
N HIS A 160 -15.05 -4.88 7.94
CA HIS A 160 -16.40 -5.37 7.63
C HIS A 160 -17.30 -4.31 7.01
N LEU A 161 -17.13 -3.03 7.38
CA LEU A 161 -17.93 -1.93 6.86
C LEU A 161 -17.59 -1.61 5.40
N LEU A 162 -16.32 -1.66 5.03
CA LEU A 162 -15.87 -1.25 3.69
C LEU A 162 -15.80 -2.39 2.69
N LYS A 163 -15.55 -3.63 3.13
CA LYS A 163 -15.26 -4.73 2.20
C LYS A 163 -16.43 -5.07 1.27
N SER A 164 -16.07 -5.45 0.06
CA SER A 164 -16.99 -6.11 -0.86
C SER A 164 -17.51 -7.47 -0.31
N PRO A 165 -18.78 -7.85 -0.59
CA PRO A 165 -19.35 -9.11 -0.11
C PRO A 165 -18.53 -10.34 -0.51
N GLY A 166 -18.32 -11.26 0.43
CA GLY A 166 -17.55 -12.50 0.19
C GLY A 166 -16.05 -12.39 0.48
N TYR A 167 -15.51 -11.18 0.58
CA TYR A 167 -14.09 -10.95 0.89
C TYR A 167 -13.86 -10.70 2.39
N ASN A 168 -12.60 -10.76 2.83
CA ASN A 168 -12.17 -10.52 4.22
C ASN A 168 -10.96 -9.57 4.31
N TYR A 169 -10.79 -8.75 3.27
CA TYR A 169 -9.73 -7.76 3.09
C TYR A 169 -10.33 -6.54 2.37
N LEU A 170 -9.59 -5.45 2.35
CA LEU A 170 -9.92 -4.23 1.61
C LEU A 170 -9.01 -4.06 0.41
N VAL A 171 -9.59 -3.73 -0.74
CA VAL A 171 -8.87 -3.25 -1.94
C VAL A 171 -8.91 -1.73 -2.01
N GLN A 172 -8.26 -1.11 -2.99
CA GLN A 172 -8.11 0.34 -3.08
C GLN A 172 -9.49 1.03 -3.21
N GLU A 173 -10.36 0.47 -4.04
CA GLU A 173 -11.68 0.98 -4.37
C GLU A 173 -12.61 1.02 -3.15
N ASP A 174 -12.43 0.07 -2.21
CA ASP A 174 -13.23 -0.01 -0.98
C ASP A 174 -13.06 1.24 -0.08
N PHE A 175 -11.95 2.01 -0.24
CA PHE A 175 -11.69 3.23 0.52
C PHE A 175 -12.33 4.49 -0.10
N ILE A 176 -12.75 4.45 -1.37
CA ILE A 176 -13.29 5.62 -2.07
C ILE A 176 -14.50 6.22 -1.33
N PRO A 177 -15.54 5.44 -0.93
CA PRO A 177 -16.70 6.03 -0.26
C PRO A 177 -16.36 6.66 1.10
N PHE A 178 -15.36 6.12 1.80
CA PHE A 178 -14.87 6.69 3.06
C PHE A 178 -14.17 8.03 2.81
N LEU A 179 -13.23 8.10 1.87
CA LEU A 179 -12.46 9.32 1.61
C LEU A 179 -13.32 10.41 0.95
N GLN A 180 -14.29 10.01 0.13
CA GLN A 180 -15.29 10.91 -0.42
C GLN A 180 -16.06 11.63 0.68
N ASP A 181 -16.45 10.93 1.75
CA ASP A 181 -17.11 11.53 2.91
C ASP A 181 -16.17 12.45 3.70
N VAL A 182 -14.89 12.10 3.81
CA VAL A 182 -13.85 12.94 4.45
C VAL A 182 -13.71 14.27 3.70
N VAL A 183 -13.47 14.25 2.38
CA VAL A 183 -13.38 15.46 1.54
C VAL A 183 -14.65 16.30 1.64
N ASN A 184 -15.81 15.64 1.64
CA ASN A 184 -17.10 16.30 1.71
C ASN A 184 -17.44 16.89 3.09
N SER A 185 -16.69 16.58 4.15
CA SER A 185 -17.10 16.93 5.52
C SER A 185 -16.02 17.65 6.32
N HIS A 186 -14.74 17.39 6.05
CA HIS A 186 -13.65 17.97 6.81
C HIS A 186 -13.53 19.48 6.51
N PRO A 187 -13.49 20.36 7.52
CA PRO A 187 -13.50 21.82 7.32
C PRO A 187 -12.38 22.33 6.41
N SER A 188 -11.17 21.80 6.55
CA SER A 188 -10.03 22.21 5.73
C SER A 188 -10.09 21.71 4.28
N LEU A 189 -10.94 20.74 3.94
CA LEU A 189 -11.02 20.19 2.57
C LEU A 189 -12.25 20.71 1.80
N VAL A 190 -13.00 21.65 2.38
CA VAL A 190 -14.25 22.14 1.76
C VAL A 190 -14.01 22.79 0.39
N PHE A 191 -12.88 23.48 0.22
CA PHE A 191 -12.50 24.10 -1.06
C PHE A 191 -12.29 23.05 -2.17
N LEU A 192 -11.88 21.83 -1.82
CA LEU A 192 -11.60 20.75 -2.77
C LEU A 192 -12.89 20.18 -3.40
N LYS A 193 -14.06 20.42 -2.80
CA LYS A 193 -15.34 19.92 -3.32
C LYS A 193 -15.68 20.51 -4.69
N GLU A 194 -15.30 21.76 -4.94
CA GLU A 194 -15.61 22.47 -6.18
C GLU A 194 -14.61 22.12 -7.30
N ALA A 195 -13.43 21.62 -6.94
CA ALA A 195 -12.35 21.26 -7.86
C ALA A 195 -12.32 19.75 -8.16
N SER A 196 -13.21 19.30 -9.05
CA SER A 196 -13.42 17.86 -9.34
C SER A 196 -12.16 17.06 -9.75
N GLU A 197 -11.23 17.69 -10.48
CA GLU A 197 -9.98 17.04 -10.89
C GLU A 197 -9.07 16.79 -9.68
N PHE A 198 -8.78 17.84 -8.91
CA PHE A 198 -7.98 17.76 -7.67
C PHE A 198 -8.61 16.84 -6.63
N HIS A 199 -9.93 16.80 -6.57
CA HIS A 199 -10.69 15.91 -5.70
C HIS A 199 -10.31 14.44 -5.92
N SER A 200 -10.44 13.96 -7.15
CA SER A 200 -10.15 12.55 -7.48
C SER A 200 -8.68 12.21 -7.22
N ARG A 201 -7.77 13.17 -7.47
CA ARG A 201 -6.33 13.00 -7.23
C ARG A 201 -5.96 12.95 -5.77
N TYR A 202 -6.54 13.81 -4.94
CA TYR A 202 -6.36 13.74 -3.51
C TYR A 202 -6.79 12.39 -2.96
N ILE A 203 -7.98 11.89 -3.34
CA ILE A 203 -8.46 10.57 -2.91
C ILE A 203 -7.47 9.48 -3.35
N THR A 204 -7.04 9.50 -4.61
CA THR A 204 -6.08 8.53 -5.15
C THR A 204 -4.77 8.53 -4.35
N THR A 205 -4.22 9.70 -4.05
CA THR A 205 -2.97 9.87 -3.29
C THR A 205 -3.11 9.38 -1.87
N VAL A 206 -4.20 9.72 -1.17
CA VAL A 206 -4.46 9.21 0.18
C VAL A 206 -4.58 7.68 0.18
N ILE A 207 -5.26 7.08 -0.81
CA ILE A 207 -5.32 5.62 -0.95
C ILE A 207 -3.93 5.03 -1.15
N GLN A 208 -3.10 5.61 -2.03
CA GLN A 208 -1.74 5.12 -2.24
C GLN A 208 -0.92 5.19 -0.94
N ARG A 209 -0.99 6.30 -0.20
CA ARG A 209 -0.34 6.45 1.12
C ARG A 209 -0.83 5.42 2.14
N ILE A 210 -2.13 5.15 2.18
CA ILE A 210 -2.70 4.09 3.04
C ILE A 210 -2.10 2.74 2.68
N PHE A 211 -2.07 2.36 1.40
CA PHE A 211 -1.52 1.07 0.99
C PHE A 211 0.00 0.99 1.17
N TYR A 212 0.71 2.09 0.93
CA TYR A 212 2.15 2.21 1.13
C TYR A 212 2.56 1.93 2.59
N THR A 213 1.79 2.47 3.55
CA THR A 213 2.08 2.33 4.97
C THR A 213 1.44 1.08 5.61
N VAL A 214 0.22 0.72 5.22
CA VAL A 214 -0.56 -0.36 5.87
C VAL A 214 -0.36 -1.72 5.20
N ASN A 215 -0.34 -1.81 3.86
CA ASN A 215 -0.27 -3.08 3.14
C ASN A 215 1.16 -3.60 3.00
N ARG A 216 1.81 -3.88 4.15
CA ARG A 216 3.21 -4.34 4.21
C ARG A 216 3.46 -5.68 3.51
N SER A 217 2.41 -6.43 3.20
CA SER A 217 2.52 -7.68 2.42
C SER A 217 2.64 -7.48 0.90
N TRP A 218 2.47 -6.25 0.39
CA TRP A 218 2.42 -5.93 -1.05
C TRP A 218 1.31 -6.64 -1.84
N THR A 219 0.39 -7.32 -1.16
CA THR A 219 -0.68 -8.12 -1.79
C THR A 219 -1.75 -7.29 -2.49
N GLY A 220 -1.84 -5.99 -2.19
CA GLY A 220 -2.92 -5.12 -2.65
C GLY A 220 -4.23 -5.37 -1.90
N ARG A 221 -4.15 -6.07 -0.77
CA ARG A 221 -5.30 -6.51 0.03
C ARG A 221 -5.02 -6.24 1.50
N ILE A 222 -5.56 -5.16 2.05
CA ILE A 222 -5.39 -4.81 3.46
C ILE A 222 -6.23 -5.75 4.32
N THR A 223 -5.55 -6.52 5.17
CA THR A 223 -6.19 -7.43 6.12
C THR A 223 -6.48 -6.76 7.47
N CYS A 224 -7.35 -7.35 8.29
CA CYS A 224 -7.57 -6.90 9.67
C CYS A 224 -6.27 -6.86 10.48
N ASN A 225 -5.33 -7.79 10.22
CA ASN A 225 -4.07 -7.85 10.96
C ASN A 225 -3.11 -6.72 10.58
N GLU A 226 -3.03 -6.38 9.30
CA GLU A 226 -2.24 -5.22 8.84
C GLU A 226 -2.81 -3.93 9.40
N LEU A 227 -4.14 -3.78 9.35
CA LEU A 227 -4.81 -2.60 9.91
C LEU A 227 -4.65 -2.46 11.43
N ARG A 228 -4.57 -3.58 12.17
CA ARG A 228 -4.28 -3.57 13.63
C ARG A 228 -2.86 -3.12 13.95
N LYS A 229 -1.91 -3.35 13.03
CA LYS A 229 -0.50 -3.04 13.23
C LYS A 229 -0.13 -1.64 12.73
N SER A 230 -1.04 -0.95 12.05
CA SER A 230 -0.84 0.43 11.61
C SER A 230 -1.48 1.44 12.56
N SER A 231 -1.16 2.70 12.32
CA SER A 231 -1.69 3.91 12.95
C SER A 231 -2.95 4.46 12.26
N PHE A 232 -3.47 3.79 11.21
CA PHE A 232 -4.50 4.35 10.36
C PHE A 232 -5.80 4.66 11.11
N LEU A 233 -6.30 3.74 11.95
CA LEU A 233 -7.55 3.97 12.68
C LEU A 233 -7.43 5.04 13.77
N GLN A 234 -6.22 5.23 14.30
CA GLN A 234 -5.89 6.33 15.21
C GLN A 234 -5.98 7.66 14.45
N ASN A 235 -5.38 7.75 13.27
CA ASN A 235 -5.48 8.92 12.39
C ASN A 235 -6.94 9.21 11.96
N VAL A 236 -7.74 8.18 11.66
CA VAL A 236 -9.19 8.34 11.38
C VAL A 236 -9.95 8.92 12.58
N THR A 237 -9.50 8.63 13.80
CA THR A 237 -10.09 9.21 15.02
C THR A 237 -9.68 10.67 15.18
N LEU A 238 -8.44 11.01 14.85
CA LEU A 238 -7.93 12.40 14.95
C LEU A 238 -8.57 13.34 13.93
N LEU A 239 -9.15 12.85 12.83
CA LEU A 239 -9.85 13.68 11.83
C LEU A 239 -10.98 14.56 12.42
N GLU A 240 -11.57 14.18 13.56
CA GLU A 240 -12.59 15.01 14.22
C GLU A 240 -12.05 15.95 15.29
N GLU A 241 -10.79 15.76 15.69
CA GLU A 241 -10.10 16.55 16.71
C GLU A 241 -9.25 17.65 16.06
N GLU A 242 -8.57 17.31 14.97
CA GLU A 242 -7.71 18.21 14.22
C GLU A 242 -8.50 18.99 13.16
N VAL A 243 -8.48 20.32 13.26
CA VAL A 243 -9.16 21.21 12.29
C VAL A 243 -8.33 21.39 11.03
N ASP A 244 -7.00 21.39 11.18
CA ASP A 244 -6.05 21.45 10.09
C ASP A 244 -5.62 20.04 9.68
N ILE A 245 -6.01 19.64 8.47
CA ILE A 245 -5.69 18.30 7.93
C ILE A 245 -4.18 18.11 7.70
N ASN A 246 -3.41 19.19 7.57
CA ASN A 246 -1.97 19.11 7.31
C ASN A 246 -1.18 18.62 8.54
N GLN A 247 -1.76 18.72 9.74
CA GLN A 247 -1.21 18.10 10.95
C GLN A 247 -1.28 16.56 10.92
N LEU A 248 -2.15 15.98 10.07
CA LEU A 248 -2.26 14.53 9.87
C LEU A 248 -1.35 14.07 8.73
N THR A 249 -0.04 14.23 8.95
CA THR A 249 1.04 14.02 7.97
C THR A 249 1.10 12.61 7.41
N GLU A 250 0.74 11.58 8.19
CA GLU A 250 0.88 10.19 7.79
C GLU A 250 0.04 9.83 6.55
N TYR A 251 -1.21 10.27 6.49
CA TYR A 251 -2.16 9.83 5.44
C TYR A 251 -2.88 10.97 4.74
N PHE A 252 -3.34 12.00 5.47
CA PHE A 252 -4.40 12.90 5.00
C PHE A 252 -3.92 14.31 4.64
N SER A 253 -2.68 14.68 4.97
CA SER A 253 -2.13 16.01 4.68
C SER A 253 -2.35 16.42 3.21
N TYR A 254 -2.95 17.60 3.03
CA TYR A 254 -3.19 18.19 1.73
C TYR A 254 -1.90 18.75 1.13
N GLU A 255 -1.03 19.34 1.95
CA GLU A 255 0.31 19.80 1.53
C GLU A 255 1.12 18.69 0.89
N HIS A 256 1.15 17.52 1.53
CA HIS A 256 1.83 16.34 0.98
C HIS A 256 1.24 15.91 -0.36
N PHE A 257 -0.08 15.92 -0.49
CA PHE A 257 -0.74 15.63 -1.77
C PHE A 257 -0.36 16.65 -2.84
N TYR A 258 -0.36 17.93 -2.49
CA TYR A 258 -0.09 19.03 -3.42
C TYR A 258 1.31 18.90 -4.02
N VAL A 259 2.33 18.68 -3.19
CA VAL A 259 3.71 18.45 -3.65
C VAL A 259 3.78 17.26 -4.61
N ILE A 260 3.19 16.12 -4.25
CA ILE A 260 3.19 14.91 -5.12
C ILE A 260 2.53 15.22 -6.46
N TYR A 261 1.40 15.93 -6.44
CA TYR A 261 0.67 16.29 -7.64
C TYR A 261 1.46 17.25 -8.54
N CYS A 262 2.05 18.31 -7.98
CA CYS A 262 2.86 19.27 -8.73
C CYS A 262 4.08 18.59 -9.39
N LYS A 263 4.81 17.76 -8.64
CA LYS A 263 5.94 17.01 -9.19
C LYS A 263 5.54 16.05 -10.30
N PHE A 264 4.36 15.45 -10.23
CA PHE A 264 3.85 14.63 -11.35
C PHE A 264 3.50 15.51 -12.56
N TRP A 265 2.80 16.61 -12.32
CA TRP A 265 2.32 17.52 -13.37
C TRP A 265 3.47 18.17 -14.15
N GLU A 266 4.60 18.44 -13.50
CA GLU A 266 5.82 18.93 -14.15
C GLU A 266 6.40 17.93 -15.17
N LEU A 267 6.20 16.63 -14.95
CA LEU A 267 6.69 15.56 -15.82
C LEU A 267 5.68 15.21 -16.94
N ASP A 268 4.39 15.15 -16.60
CA ASP A 268 3.27 14.84 -17.51
C ASP A 268 2.91 16.04 -18.40
N THR A 269 3.79 16.32 -19.37
CA THR A 269 3.65 17.49 -20.26
C THR A 269 2.53 17.37 -21.29
N ASP A 270 2.10 16.14 -21.63
CA ASP A 270 0.98 15.89 -22.55
C ASP A 270 -0.36 15.69 -21.81
N HIS A 271 -0.33 15.71 -20.48
CA HIS A 271 -1.50 15.65 -19.60
C HIS A 271 -2.36 14.39 -19.83
N ASP A 272 -1.69 13.27 -20.16
CA ASP A 272 -2.36 12.00 -20.41
C ASP A 272 -2.48 11.13 -19.14
N LEU A 273 -1.94 11.62 -18.01
CA LEU A 273 -1.96 11.01 -16.68
C LEU A 273 -1.07 9.78 -16.53
N TYR A 274 -0.18 9.60 -17.50
CA TYR A 274 0.89 8.64 -17.47
C TYR A 274 2.22 9.35 -17.73
N ILE A 275 3.29 8.75 -17.24
CA ILE A 275 4.65 9.21 -17.54
C ILE A 275 5.45 8.03 -18.07
N ASP A 276 6.27 8.29 -19.08
CA ASP A 276 7.20 7.31 -19.63
C ASP A 276 8.59 7.39 -18.96
N GLN A 277 9.52 6.55 -19.41
CA GLN A 277 10.88 6.52 -18.86
C GLN A 277 11.63 7.85 -19.04
N LYS A 278 11.39 8.58 -20.14
CA LYS A 278 12.06 9.86 -20.43
C LYS A 278 11.48 10.97 -19.57
N ASP A 279 10.18 10.92 -19.32
CA ASP A 279 9.51 11.82 -18.38
C ASP A 279 10.10 11.62 -16.99
N LEU A 280 10.14 10.38 -16.49
CA LEU A 280 10.70 10.08 -15.17
C LEU A 280 12.20 10.44 -15.07
N ALA A 281 12.97 10.29 -16.16
CA ALA A 281 14.38 10.68 -16.18
C ALA A 281 14.60 12.16 -15.93
N ARG A 282 13.65 13.04 -16.26
CA ARG A 282 13.77 14.48 -16.01
C ARG A 282 13.57 14.86 -14.54
N HIS A 283 13.05 13.95 -13.71
CA HIS A 283 12.88 14.19 -12.29
C HIS A 283 14.24 14.44 -11.60
N ASN A 284 14.31 15.50 -10.79
CA ASN A 284 15.51 15.98 -10.07
C ASN A 284 16.76 15.99 -10.97
N ASP A 285 16.67 16.65 -12.14
CA ASP A 285 17.79 16.85 -13.07
C ASP A 285 18.57 15.57 -13.44
N HIS A 286 17.85 14.48 -13.68
CA HIS A 286 18.44 13.16 -13.98
C HIS A 286 19.27 12.56 -12.83
N ALA A 287 18.88 12.82 -11.57
CA ALA A 287 19.54 12.26 -10.39
C ALA A 287 19.59 10.72 -10.41
N ILE A 288 18.47 10.07 -10.71
CA ILE A 288 18.37 8.59 -10.75
C ILE A 288 18.99 8.04 -12.04
N SER A 289 19.72 6.94 -11.95
CA SER A 289 20.31 6.23 -13.11
C SER A 289 19.25 5.68 -14.07
N ASN A 290 19.55 5.65 -15.38
CA ASN A 290 18.64 5.11 -16.38
C ASN A 290 18.41 3.60 -16.18
N ARG A 291 19.45 2.85 -15.79
CA ARG A 291 19.33 1.44 -15.40
C ARG A 291 18.29 1.28 -14.29
N MET A 292 18.25 2.17 -13.30
CA MET A 292 17.24 2.11 -12.23
C MET A 292 15.85 2.52 -12.72
N ILE A 293 15.75 3.53 -13.58
CA ILE A 293 14.48 3.92 -14.21
C ILE A 293 13.90 2.75 -14.99
N ASP A 294 14.70 2.05 -15.80
CA ASP A 294 14.26 0.84 -16.52
C ASP A 294 13.66 -0.22 -15.59
N ARG A 295 14.21 -0.37 -14.38
CA ARG A 295 13.70 -1.32 -13.38
C ARG A 295 12.34 -0.94 -12.84
N ILE A 296 12.04 0.35 -12.69
CA ILE A 296 10.71 0.83 -12.26
C ILE A 296 9.64 0.37 -13.26
N PHE A 297 9.93 0.45 -14.56
CA PHE A 297 9.01 0.06 -15.64
C PHE A 297 9.00 -1.46 -15.92
N SER A 298 9.90 -2.23 -15.31
CA SER A 298 10.07 -3.67 -15.60
C SER A 298 8.98 -4.58 -15.02
N GLY A 299 8.13 -4.05 -14.13
CA GLY A 299 7.17 -4.84 -13.34
C GLY A 299 7.68 -5.24 -11.95
N ALA A 300 8.87 -4.78 -11.54
CA ALA A 300 9.43 -5.06 -10.21
C ALA A 300 8.58 -4.48 -9.06
N VAL A 301 8.01 -3.29 -9.29
CA VAL A 301 7.29 -2.49 -8.29
C VAL A 301 5.88 -2.06 -8.72
N THR A 302 5.51 -2.30 -9.97
CA THR A 302 4.17 -1.99 -10.49
C THR A 302 3.25 -3.21 -10.42
N ARG A 303 1.94 -2.98 -10.28
CA ARG A 303 0.95 -4.06 -10.26
C ARG A 303 0.49 -4.40 -11.68
N GLY A 304 0.43 -5.69 -11.99
CA GLY A 304 -0.02 -6.17 -13.29
C GLY A 304 1.06 -6.08 -14.37
N LYS A 305 0.65 -6.17 -15.64
CA LYS A 305 1.57 -6.18 -16.80
C LYS A 305 1.49 -4.91 -17.66
N LYS A 306 0.69 -3.92 -17.26
CA LYS A 306 0.41 -2.72 -18.06
C LYS A 306 1.68 -1.88 -18.26
N ALA A 307 2.36 -1.53 -17.16
CA ALA A 307 3.58 -0.74 -17.21
C ALA A 307 4.68 -1.37 -18.09
N GLN A 308 4.88 -2.70 -17.96
CA GLN A 308 5.86 -3.43 -18.76
C GLN A 308 5.51 -3.45 -20.26
N ARG A 309 4.22 -3.51 -20.61
CA ARG A 309 3.76 -3.59 -22.00
C ARG A 309 3.74 -2.22 -22.68
N GLU A 310 3.32 -1.20 -21.95
CA GLU A 310 3.08 0.15 -22.48
C GLU A 310 4.27 1.09 -22.28
N GLY A 311 5.23 0.73 -21.41
CA GLY A 311 6.38 1.58 -21.10
C GLY A 311 5.99 2.86 -20.36
N LYS A 312 4.81 2.87 -19.73
CA LYS A 312 4.19 4.01 -19.05
C LYS A 312 3.72 3.61 -17.65
N ILE A 313 3.87 4.50 -16.68
CA ILE A 313 3.34 4.31 -15.31
C ILE A 313 2.27 5.34 -15.01
N SER A 314 1.31 4.98 -14.17
CA SER A 314 0.20 5.86 -13.81
C SER A 314 0.60 6.86 -12.71
N TYR A 315 -0.24 7.88 -12.48
CA TYR A 315 -0.13 8.74 -11.28
C TYR A 315 -0.04 7.93 -9.98
N ALA A 316 -0.80 6.85 -9.85
CA ALA A 316 -0.77 6.02 -8.65
C ALA A 316 0.61 5.35 -8.45
N ASP A 317 1.22 4.85 -9.52
CA ASP A 317 2.58 4.28 -9.47
C ASP A 317 3.62 5.36 -9.15
N PHE A 318 3.46 6.57 -9.70
CA PHE A 318 4.35 7.70 -9.41
C PHE A 318 4.31 8.12 -7.92
N VAL A 319 3.14 8.08 -7.28
CA VAL A 319 3.04 8.34 -5.83
C VAL A 319 3.95 7.40 -5.04
N TRP A 320 3.96 6.10 -5.40
CA TRP A 320 4.85 5.12 -4.75
C TRP A 320 6.32 5.39 -5.04
N PHE A 321 6.65 5.75 -6.28
CA PHE A 321 8.00 6.14 -6.68
C PHE A 321 8.50 7.32 -5.84
N LEU A 322 7.76 8.44 -5.82
CA LEU A 322 8.21 9.68 -5.19
C LEU A 322 8.40 9.51 -3.67
N ILE A 323 7.44 8.87 -2.99
CA ILE A 323 7.57 8.60 -1.55
C ILE A 323 8.76 7.67 -1.27
N SER A 324 9.02 6.68 -2.14
CA SER A 324 10.16 5.77 -1.99
C SER A 324 11.49 6.46 -2.27
N GLU A 325 11.53 7.39 -3.21
CA GLU A 325 12.74 8.13 -3.59
C GLU A 325 13.18 9.11 -2.50
N GLU A 326 12.22 9.83 -1.93
CA GLU A 326 12.51 10.87 -0.93
C GLU A 326 12.78 10.31 0.47
N ASP A 327 12.17 9.19 0.86
CA ASP A 327 12.50 8.52 2.14
C ASP A 327 12.87 7.04 1.94
N LYS A 328 14.17 6.83 1.64
CA LYS A 328 14.81 5.52 1.52
C LYS A 328 15.08 4.80 2.85
N ARG A 329 14.68 5.37 3.99
CA ARG A 329 14.84 4.76 5.32
C ARG A 329 13.63 3.93 5.72
N THR A 330 12.46 4.22 5.16
CA THR A 330 11.23 3.47 5.46
C THR A 330 11.33 2.01 5.01
N ALA A 331 10.70 1.10 5.75
CA ALA A 331 10.71 -0.31 5.42
C ALA A 331 10.03 -0.62 4.06
N THR A 332 9.05 0.21 3.64
CA THR A 332 8.40 0.10 2.32
C THR A 332 9.35 0.55 1.21
N SER A 333 10.05 1.68 1.37
CA SER A 333 11.01 2.13 0.37
C SER A 333 12.18 1.16 0.20
N ILE A 334 12.68 0.59 1.32
CA ILE A 334 13.73 -0.43 1.24
C ILE A 334 13.26 -1.65 0.44
N GLU A 335 12.00 -2.08 0.60
CA GLU A 335 11.42 -3.15 -0.23
C GLU A 335 11.27 -2.74 -1.69
N TYR A 336 10.86 -1.50 -1.96
CA TYR A 336 10.70 -0.94 -3.30
C TYR A 336 12.03 -1.01 -4.06
N TRP A 337 13.09 -0.42 -3.50
CA TRP A 337 14.40 -0.36 -4.15
C TRP A 337 15.09 -1.71 -4.21
N PHE A 338 14.93 -2.56 -3.19
CA PHE A 338 15.45 -3.93 -3.24
C PHE A 338 14.85 -4.72 -4.41
N ARG A 339 13.53 -4.63 -4.63
CA ARG A 339 12.87 -5.28 -5.78
C ARG A 339 13.40 -4.77 -7.12
N CYS A 340 13.74 -3.49 -7.21
CA CYS A 340 14.32 -2.93 -8.42
C CYS A 340 15.77 -3.41 -8.63
N MET A 341 16.57 -3.50 -7.56
CA MET A 341 17.97 -3.92 -7.64
C MET A 341 18.16 -5.43 -7.84
N ASP A 342 17.24 -6.24 -7.31
CA ASP A 342 17.19 -7.69 -7.49
C ASP A 342 16.73 -7.98 -8.93
N LEU A 343 17.70 -8.21 -9.83
CA LEU A 343 17.47 -8.33 -11.26
C LEU A 343 16.86 -9.67 -11.61
N ASP A 344 17.31 -10.74 -10.94
CA ASP A 344 16.86 -12.11 -11.18
C ASP A 344 15.73 -12.58 -10.23
N GLY A 345 15.46 -11.82 -9.17
CA GLY A 345 14.37 -12.06 -8.24
C GLY A 345 14.66 -13.20 -7.25
N ASP A 346 15.94 -13.54 -7.02
CA ASP A 346 16.33 -14.63 -6.13
C ASP A 346 16.32 -14.25 -4.64
N GLY A 347 16.13 -12.96 -4.33
CA GLY A 347 16.07 -12.41 -2.98
C GLY A 347 17.42 -12.03 -2.38
N VAL A 348 18.48 -11.97 -3.19
CA VAL A 348 19.85 -11.62 -2.77
C VAL A 348 20.49 -10.67 -3.79
N LEU A 349 21.04 -9.54 -3.33
CA LEU A 349 21.89 -8.70 -4.18
C LEU A 349 23.29 -9.29 -4.25
N SER A 350 23.61 -9.80 -5.44
CA SER A 350 24.90 -10.34 -5.82
C SER A 350 25.88 -9.22 -6.24
N MET A 351 27.18 -9.52 -6.24
CA MET A 351 28.20 -8.57 -6.72
C MET A 351 27.96 -8.15 -8.17
N TYR A 352 27.39 -9.02 -9.01
CA TYR A 352 27.06 -8.72 -10.39
C TYR A 352 26.02 -7.60 -10.49
N GLU A 353 24.96 -7.66 -9.70
CA GLU A 353 23.89 -6.64 -9.72
C GLU A 353 24.40 -5.32 -9.15
N LEU A 354 25.18 -5.35 -8.08
CA LEU A 354 25.80 -4.15 -7.52
C LEU A 354 26.73 -3.48 -8.53
N GLN A 355 27.58 -4.25 -9.20
CA GLN A 355 28.46 -3.74 -10.24
C GLN A 355 27.65 -3.17 -11.42
N TYR A 356 26.57 -3.85 -11.81
CA TYR A 356 25.68 -3.40 -12.87
C TYR A 356 25.11 -2.00 -12.58
N PHE A 357 24.63 -1.71 -11.37
CA PHE A 357 24.16 -0.34 -11.10
C PHE A 357 25.33 0.65 -10.95
N TYR A 358 26.41 0.24 -10.28
CA TYR A 358 27.54 1.12 -10.00
C TYR A 358 28.28 1.59 -11.26
N GLU A 359 28.36 0.77 -12.31
CA GLU A 359 28.97 1.14 -13.59
C GLU A 359 28.37 2.41 -14.20
N GLU A 360 27.04 2.60 -14.12
CA GLU A 360 26.41 3.82 -14.63
C GLU A 360 26.69 5.01 -13.71
N GLN A 361 26.76 4.79 -12.39
CA GLN A 361 27.15 5.84 -11.44
C GLN A 361 28.58 6.33 -11.70
N CYS A 362 29.53 5.44 -11.98
CA CYS A 362 30.89 5.83 -12.37
C CYS A 362 30.88 6.74 -13.61
N GLN A 363 30.11 6.38 -14.64
CA GLN A 363 29.99 7.19 -15.86
C GLN A 363 29.39 8.58 -15.57
N LYS A 364 28.39 8.66 -14.68
CA LYS A 364 27.83 9.95 -14.26
C LYS A 364 28.85 10.80 -13.49
N LEU A 365 29.62 10.21 -12.56
CA LEU A 365 30.69 10.89 -11.83
C LEU A 365 31.79 11.42 -12.77
N ASP A 366 32.23 10.59 -13.73
CA ASP A 366 33.23 10.97 -14.73
C ASP A 366 32.75 12.17 -15.57
N ASN A 367 31.47 12.21 -15.96
CA ASN A 367 30.88 13.32 -16.70
C ASN A 367 30.85 14.63 -15.88
N MET A 368 30.86 14.54 -14.55
CA MET A 368 30.99 15.66 -13.62
C MET A 368 32.46 15.98 -13.27
N ALA A 369 33.43 15.30 -13.91
CA ALA A 369 34.86 15.38 -13.62
C ALA A 369 35.23 15.02 -12.18
N ILE A 370 34.46 14.12 -11.55
CA ILE A 370 34.73 13.55 -10.24
C ILE A 370 35.26 12.12 -10.46
N GLU A 371 36.45 11.81 -9.94
CA GLU A 371 37.02 10.47 -10.06
C GLU A 371 36.22 9.47 -9.19
N PRO A 372 35.56 8.46 -9.79
CA PRO A 372 34.80 7.49 -9.04
C PRO A 372 35.72 6.52 -8.28
N LEU A 373 35.26 6.07 -7.12
CA LEU A 373 35.94 5.01 -6.37
C LEU A 373 35.91 3.69 -7.17
N PRO A 374 37.00 2.89 -7.21
CA PRO A 374 36.94 1.56 -7.81
C PRO A 374 35.85 0.70 -7.18
N PHE A 375 35.21 -0.16 -7.99
CA PHE A 375 34.09 -0.98 -7.52
C PHE A 375 34.46 -1.87 -6.34
N GLU A 376 35.67 -2.45 -6.31
CA GLU A 376 36.12 -3.31 -5.22
C GLU A 376 36.20 -2.56 -3.88
N ASP A 377 36.64 -1.31 -3.89
CA ASP A 377 36.72 -0.46 -2.71
C ASP A 377 35.32 -0.02 -2.27
N CYS A 378 34.46 0.37 -3.22
CA CYS A 378 33.06 0.69 -2.94
C CYS A 378 32.32 -0.52 -2.34
N LEU A 379 32.51 -1.70 -2.90
CA LEU A 379 31.91 -2.94 -2.42
C LEU A 379 32.35 -3.25 -0.98
N CYS A 380 33.63 -3.05 -0.64
CA CYS A 380 34.11 -3.23 0.72
C CYS A 380 33.42 -2.26 1.69
N GLN A 381 33.31 -0.97 1.33
CA GLN A 381 32.59 0.02 2.14
C GLN A 381 31.11 -0.36 2.34
N MET A 382 30.44 -0.80 1.27
CA MET A 382 29.02 -1.19 1.33
C MET A 382 28.81 -2.46 2.14
N LEU A 383 29.72 -3.44 2.06
CA LEU A 383 29.66 -4.64 2.91
C LEU A 383 29.89 -4.31 4.39
N ASP A 384 30.80 -3.39 4.70
CA ASP A 384 31.02 -2.91 6.07
C ASP A 384 29.86 -2.09 6.62
N LEU A 385 29.16 -1.34 5.75
CA LEU A 385 27.96 -0.58 6.08
C LEU A 385 26.78 -1.51 6.36
N VAL A 386 26.52 -2.47 5.47
CA VAL A 386 25.35 -3.36 5.55
C VAL A 386 25.54 -4.47 6.58
N LYS A 387 26.76 -5.00 6.70
CA LYS A 387 27.12 -6.17 7.52
C LYS A 387 26.16 -7.35 7.29
N PRO A 388 26.16 -7.93 6.07
CA PRO A 388 25.27 -9.02 5.74
C PRO A 388 25.54 -10.24 6.62
N GLU A 389 24.49 -11.02 6.91
CA GLU A 389 24.62 -12.23 7.73
C GLU A 389 25.48 -13.30 7.02
N ASN A 390 25.40 -13.34 5.69
CA ASN A 390 26.21 -14.23 4.86
C ASN A 390 27.12 -13.38 3.97
N GLU A 391 28.43 -13.65 4.02
CA GLU A 391 29.42 -12.92 3.23
C GLU A 391 29.08 -12.94 1.73
N GLY A 392 29.17 -11.78 1.09
CA GLY A 392 28.90 -11.59 -0.33
C GLY A 392 27.43 -11.74 -0.75
N LYS A 393 26.49 -11.82 0.20
CA LYS A 393 25.05 -11.94 -0.07
C LYS A 393 24.25 -10.92 0.73
N ILE A 394 23.85 -9.83 0.09
CA ILE A 394 23.05 -8.79 0.74
C ILE A 394 21.57 -9.11 0.56
N THR A 395 20.86 -9.39 1.66
CA THR A 395 19.42 -9.65 1.62
C THR A 395 18.62 -8.40 2.02
N LEU A 396 17.33 -8.41 1.69
CA LEU A 396 16.39 -7.40 2.18
C LEU A 396 16.39 -7.26 3.70
N HIS A 397 16.58 -8.38 4.42
CA HIS A 397 16.65 -8.36 5.88
C HIS A 397 17.88 -7.59 6.37
N ASP A 398 19.03 -7.75 5.71
CA ASP A 398 20.27 -7.06 6.06
C ASP A 398 20.13 -5.54 5.90
N LEU A 399 19.55 -5.08 4.78
CA LEU A 399 19.33 -3.65 4.53
C LEU A 399 18.36 -3.02 5.53
N LYS A 400 17.29 -3.73 5.92
CA LYS A 400 16.40 -3.24 6.99
C LYS A 400 17.08 -3.20 8.36
N ARG A 401 18.04 -4.10 8.60
CA ARG A 401 18.75 -4.21 9.88
C ARG A 401 19.83 -3.15 10.03
N CYS A 402 20.53 -2.79 8.96
CA CYS A 402 21.68 -1.87 9.01
C CYS A 402 21.28 -0.41 9.32
N ARG A 403 20.02 -0.02 9.07
CA ARG A 403 19.49 1.35 9.26
C ARG A 403 20.17 2.44 8.43
N MET A 404 21.02 2.06 7.48
CA MET A 404 21.73 2.94 6.55
C MET A 404 21.43 2.57 5.09
N ALA A 405 20.28 1.94 4.84
CA ALA A 405 19.89 1.50 3.50
C ALA A 405 19.78 2.67 2.50
N ASN A 406 19.40 3.87 2.97
CA ASN A 406 19.36 5.08 2.15
C ASN A 406 20.73 5.39 1.53
N VAL A 407 21.81 5.36 2.34
CA VAL A 407 23.18 5.60 1.86
C VAL A 407 23.58 4.53 0.85
N PHE A 408 23.31 3.25 1.19
CA PHE A 408 23.57 2.13 0.29
C PHE A 408 22.90 2.33 -1.08
N PHE A 409 21.61 2.64 -1.11
CA PHE A 409 20.87 2.84 -2.34
C PHE A 409 21.37 4.04 -3.15
N ASP A 410 21.58 5.18 -2.49
CA ASP A 410 22.04 6.40 -3.17
C ASP A 410 23.42 6.17 -3.85
N THR A 411 24.34 5.46 -3.20
CA THR A 411 25.63 5.06 -3.79
C THR A 411 25.49 4.36 -5.15
N PHE A 412 24.49 3.48 -5.30
CA PHE A 412 24.34 2.66 -6.50
C PHE A 412 23.52 3.30 -7.60
N PHE A 413 22.64 4.27 -7.33
CA PHE A 413 21.76 4.79 -8.39
C PHE A 413 21.27 6.23 -8.26
N ASN A 414 21.58 6.97 -7.19
CA ASN A 414 21.21 8.40 -7.08
C ASN A 414 22.47 9.24 -6.89
N ILE A 415 22.89 9.94 -7.95
CA ILE A 415 24.13 10.71 -7.95
C ILE A 415 24.09 11.93 -7.01
N GLU A 416 22.97 12.63 -6.96
CA GLU A 416 22.83 13.87 -6.18
C GLU A 416 22.89 13.57 -4.69
N LYS A 417 22.05 12.63 -4.23
CA LYS A 417 22.02 12.22 -2.82
C LYS A 417 23.31 11.51 -2.39
N TYR A 418 23.98 10.79 -3.31
CA TYR A 418 25.31 10.23 -3.05
C TYR A 418 26.34 11.34 -2.75
N LEU A 419 26.40 12.38 -3.58
CA LEU A 419 27.34 13.49 -3.38
C LEU A 419 27.06 14.25 -2.08
N ASP A 420 25.78 14.37 -1.69
CA ASP A 420 25.40 14.96 -0.40
C ASP A 420 25.91 14.16 0.80
N HIS A 421 25.86 12.83 0.75
CA HIS A 421 26.39 11.99 1.84
C HIS A 421 27.91 12.13 1.95
N GLU A 422 28.63 12.13 0.82
CA GLU A 422 30.08 12.30 0.78
C GLU A 422 30.52 13.66 1.36
N GLN A 423 29.75 14.72 1.09
CA GLN A 423 30.01 16.04 1.68
C GLN A 423 29.68 16.07 3.18
N LYS A 424 28.53 15.49 3.59
CA LYS A 424 28.12 15.44 5.00
C LYS A 424 29.10 14.66 5.88
N ASP A 425 29.73 13.60 5.37
CA ASP A 425 30.77 12.87 6.10
C ASP A 425 32.04 13.71 6.34
N GLN A 426 32.37 14.65 5.45
CA GLN A 426 33.49 15.58 5.67
C GLN A 426 33.18 16.67 6.72
N PHE A 427 31.92 17.09 6.84
CA PHE A 427 31.51 18.17 7.77
C PHE A 427 30.96 17.67 9.12
N SER A 428 30.41 16.46 9.20
CA SER A 428 29.89 15.86 10.44
C SER A 428 31.01 15.54 11.45
N VAL A 429 32.23 15.28 10.96
CA VAL A 429 33.44 15.17 11.77
C VAL A 429 33.81 16.51 12.45
N LEU A 430 33.31 17.65 11.94
CA LEU A 430 33.66 19.00 12.43
C LEU A 430 32.60 19.64 13.35
N ARG A 431 31.34 19.18 13.36
CA ARG A 431 30.30 19.70 14.26
C ARG A 431 29.45 18.58 14.86
N GLY A 432 29.74 18.25 16.12
CA GLY A 432 28.86 17.43 16.96
C GLY A 432 27.65 18.21 17.49
N THR A 433 26.71 18.57 16.61
CA THR A 433 25.37 19.11 16.92
C THR A 433 24.58 19.03 15.60
N GLU A 434 23.37 18.48 15.52
CA GLU A 434 22.12 19.09 15.99
C GLU A 434 21.02 18.00 16.18
N ASN A 435 20.40 18.00 17.36
CA ASN A 435 19.43 16.99 17.83
C ASN A 435 17.98 17.54 17.85
N GLU A 436 17.67 18.62 17.12
CA GLU A 436 16.36 19.29 17.25
C GLU A 436 15.34 18.91 16.15
N ASN A 437 15.77 18.31 15.02
CA ASN A 437 14.89 17.90 13.91
C ASN A 437 14.83 16.36 13.71
N GLN A 438 15.05 15.58 14.77
CA GLN A 438 15.04 14.10 14.67
C GLN A 438 13.63 13.48 14.61
N ASP A 439 12.58 14.24 14.91
CA ASP A 439 11.22 13.69 15.00
C ASP A 439 10.49 13.63 13.65
N MET A 440 10.93 14.41 12.65
CA MET A 440 10.32 14.45 11.32
C MET A 440 11.04 13.50 10.35
N SER A 441 10.26 12.71 9.60
CA SER A 441 10.76 11.83 8.55
C SER A 441 11.38 12.62 7.39
N ASP A 442 12.19 11.95 6.56
CA ASP A 442 12.83 12.60 5.42
C ASP A 442 11.75 13.04 4.39
N TRP A 443 10.69 12.25 4.23
CA TRP A 443 9.52 12.60 3.43
C TRP A 443 8.83 13.88 3.93
N GLU A 444 8.57 13.98 5.24
CA GLU A 444 7.87 15.14 5.80
C GLU A 444 8.68 16.42 5.67
N LYS A 445 10.01 16.34 5.83
CA LYS A 445 10.91 17.48 5.60
C LYS A 445 10.87 17.93 4.14
N TYR A 446 11.04 16.99 3.21
CA TYR A 446 10.97 17.26 1.78
C TYR A 446 9.64 17.90 1.40
N ALA A 447 8.52 17.32 1.84
CA ALA A 447 7.20 17.82 1.50
C ALA A 447 6.93 19.23 2.07
N ALA A 448 7.40 19.53 3.28
CA ALA A 448 7.28 20.87 3.84
C ALA A 448 8.12 21.89 3.06
N GLU A 449 9.38 21.57 2.77
CA GLU A 449 10.30 22.45 2.03
C GLU A 449 9.80 22.73 0.60
N GLU A 450 9.39 21.69 -0.14
CA GLU A 450 8.87 21.84 -1.49
C GLU A 450 7.53 22.58 -1.53
N TYR A 451 6.66 22.37 -0.54
CA TYR A 451 5.41 23.11 -0.46
C TYR A 451 5.67 24.60 -0.26
N ASP A 452 6.59 24.97 0.64
CA ASP A 452 6.98 26.37 0.85
C ASP A 452 7.54 27.01 -0.42
N VAL A 453 8.36 26.27 -1.19
CA VAL A 453 8.87 26.74 -2.49
C VAL A 453 7.73 26.96 -3.48
N LEU A 454 6.81 26.00 -3.64
CA LEU A 454 5.69 26.10 -4.58
C LEU A 454 4.78 27.30 -4.25
N VAL A 455 4.48 27.51 -2.96
CA VAL A 455 3.69 28.66 -2.50
C VAL A 455 4.43 29.98 -2.77
N ALA A 456 5.75 30.02 -2.56
CA ALA A 456 6.55 31.20 -2.84
C ALA A 456 6.61 31.52 -4.34
N GLU A 457 6.70 30.51 -5.20
CA GLU A 457 6.67 30.66 -6.66
C GLU A 457 5.32 31.18 -7.16
N GLU A 458 4.21 30.68 -6.63
CA GLU A 458 2.86 31.16 -6.95
C GLU A 458 2.69 32.63 -6.54
N ALA A 459 3.10 32.99 -5.32
CA ALA A 459 3.03 34.37 -4.84
C ALA A 459 3.92 35.34 -5.65
N ALA A 460 5.07 34.87 -6.12
CA ALA A 460 5.94 35.66 -7.00
C ALA A 460 5.33 35.83 -8.40
N SER A 461 4.73 34.78 -8.96
CA SER A 461 4.03 34.83 -10.25
C SER A 461 2.88 35.85 -10.23
N ASP A 462 2.10 35.89 -9.15
CA ASP A 462 1.00 36.84 -8.99
C ASP A 462 1.49 38.29 -8.84
N GLN A 463 2.56 38.54 -8.08
CA GLN A 463 3.16 39.89 -7.99
C GLN A 463 3.72 40.38 -9.33
N TRP A 464 4.25 39.48 -10.15
CA TRP A 464 4.76 39.85 -11.47
C TRP A 464 3.64 40.11 -12.47
N ASN A 465 2.52 39.39 -12.39
CA ASN A 465 1.32 39.68 -13.19
C ASN A 465 0.70 41.03 -12.83
N ASP A 466 0.60 41.36 -11.53
CA ASP A 466 0.09 42.66 -11.06
C ASP A 466 1.01 43.83 -11.47
N CYS A 467 2.32 43.63 -11.47
CA CYS A 467 3.30 44.65 -11.87
C CYS A 467 3.26 44.91 -13.39
N PHE A 468 3.07 43.87 -14.21
CA PHE A 468 2.91 44.00 -15.65
C PHE A 468 1.56 44.61 -16.06
N GLU A 469 0.47 44.35 -15.33
CA GLU A 469 -0.80 45.05 -15.57
C GLU A 469 -0.70 46.56 -15.26
N ALA A 470 0.11 46.95 -14.26
CA ALA A 470 0.32 48.34 -13.90
C ALA A 470 1.24 49.12 -14.87
N GLU A 471 2.14 48.46 -15.62
CA GLU A 471 3.12 49.10 -16.51
C GLU A 471 2.71 49.21 -18.00
N LEU A 472 1.49 48.82 -18.37
CA LEU A 472 0.99 48.94 -19.75
C LEU A 472 0.70 50.42 -20.14
N ILE A 473 1.77 51.16 -20.48
CA ILE A 473 1.70 52.40 -21.27
C ILE A 473 1.49 52.01 -22.75
N PRO A 474 0.54 52.63 -23.50
CA PRO A 474 0.17 52.14 -24.81
C PRO A 474 1.19 52.57 -25.88
N GLY A 475 2.07 51.65 -26.28
CA GLY A 475 2.86 51.78 -27.50
C GLY A 475 4.17 51.03 -27.50
N ASP A 476 4.14 49.71 -27.74
CA ASP A 476 5.14 49.01 -28.59
C ASP A 476 4.81 47.51 -28.71
N HIS A 477 4.10 47.15 -29.78
CA HIS A 477 3.55 45.81 -30.02
C HIS A 477 4.51 44.80 -30.69
N GLN A 478 5.83 45.04 -30.66
CA GLN A 478 6.79 44.15 -31.33
C GLN A 478 7.84 43.47 -30.44
N LYS A 479 8.04 43.93 -29.19
CA LYS A 479 8.82 43.18 -28.18
C LYS A 479 7.95 42.29 -27.27
N THR A 480 6.63 42.47 -27.32
CA THR A 480 5.63 41.80 -26.48
C THR A 480 5.36 40.34 -26.86
N ASN A 481 5.68 39.91 -28.09
CA ASN A 481 5.39 38.54 -28.54
C ASN A 481 6.50 37.52 -28.22
N ILE A 482 7.74 37.96 -27.97
CA ILE A 482 8.84 37.03 -27.65
C ILE A 482 8.84 36.66 -26.16
N LEU A 483 8.46 37.61 -25.28
CA LEU A 483 8.31 37.36 -23.85
C LEU A 483 6.99 36.64 -23.50
N LYS A 484 5.92 36.85 -24.29
CA LYS A 484 4.65 36.12 -24.11
C LYS A 484 4.78 34.60 -24.29
N TYR A 485 5.71 34.13 -25.12
CA TYR A 485 5.90 32.69 -25.34
C TYR A 485 6.67 31.99 -24.22
N GLN A 486 7.37 32.75 -23.35
CA GLN A 486 8.01 32.23 -22.13
C GLN A 486 7.12 32.37 -20.88
N MET A 487 5.98 33.06 -20.97
CA MET A 487 5.10 33.41 -19.84
C MET A 487 3.73 32.70 -19.86
N GLU A 488 3.48 31.72 -20.72
CA GLU A 488 2.27 30.88 -20.61
C GLU A 488 2.43 29.77 -19.54
N LYS A 489 2.83 30.15 -18.31
CA LYS A 489 2.28 29.49 -17.11
C LYS A 489 1.05 30.30 -16.74
N ARG A 490 -0.12 29.88 -17.25
CA ARG A 490 -1.40 30.51 -16.91
C ARG A 490 -1.62 30.41 -15.40
N PRO A 491 -2.26 31.42 -14.77
CA PRO A 491 -2.63 31.33 -13.37
C PRO A 491 -3.52 30.09 -13.15
N PHE A 492 -3.19 29.35 -12.10
CA PHE A 492 -3.70 28.01 -11.78
C PHE A 492 -5.22 27.91 -11.63
N PHE A 493 -5.94 29.04 -11.50
CA PHE A 493 -7.38 29.06 -11.24
C PHE A 493 -8.31 29.34 -12.44
N ASP A 494 -7.81 29.54 -13.66
CA ASP A 494 -8.70 29.80 -14.81
C ASP A 494 -8.31 29.01 -16.06
N MET A 495 -8.95 27.85 -16.27
CA MET A 495 -9.06 27.26 -17.62
C MET A 495 -10.43 26.59 -17.85
N PRO A 496 -11.02 26.72 -19.06
CA PRO A 496 -12.43 26.44 -19.28
C PRO A 496 -12.72 24.95 -19.44
N SER A 497 -13.87 24.55 -18.89
CA SER A 497 -14.49 23.24 -19.03
C SER A 497 -14.77 22.91 -20.50
N HIS A 498 -13.90 22.09 -21.11
CA HIS A 498 -14.24 21.40 -22.34
C HIS A 498 -14.41 19.91 -22.06
N LEU A 499 -15.68 19.54 -21.97
CA LEU A 499 -16.23 18.19 -21.92
C LEU A 499 -15.61 17.29 -23.00
N ALA A 500 -15.03 16.18 -22.56
CA ALA A 500 -15.03 14.93 -23.31
C ALA A 500 -15.47 13.83 -22.34
N ASP A 501 -16.65 13.27 -22.58
CA ASP A 501 -17.12 12.05 -21.95
C ASP A 501 -16.05 10.95 -22.14
N VAL A 502 -15.54 10.42 -21.03
CA VAL A 502 -14.76 9.19 -21.02
C VAL A 502 -15.59 8.16 -20.26
N ASP A 503 -16.15 7.21 -21.00
CA ASP A 503 -16.80 6.01 -20.49
C ASP A 503 -15.83 5.25 -19.57
N LEU A 504 -16.21 5.08 -18.31
CA LEU A 504 -15.49 4.35 -17.26
C LEU A 504 -15.95 2.89 -17.13
N ASP A 505 -16.67 2.37 -18.13
CA ASP A 505 -17.16 0.99 -18.17
C ASP A 505 -16.38 0.19 -19.22
N ASP A 506 -15.20 -0.33 -18.85
CA ASP A 506 -14.68 -1.62 -19.36
C ASP A 506 -13.43 -2.04 -18.57
N TYR A 507 -13.67 -2.70 -17.43
CA TYR A 507 -12.69 -3.56 -16.77
C TYR A 507 -13.15 -5.02 -16.93
N ASP A 508 -13.06 -5.54 -18.15
CA ASP A 508 -13.22 -6.98 -18.38
C ASP A 508 -11.94 -7.71 -17.94
N TYR A 509 -12.04 -8.41 -16.82
CA TYR A 509 -11.10 -9.44 -16.42
C TYR A 509 -11.34 -10.68 -17.29
N GLU A 510 -10.47 -10.92 -18.28
CA GLU A 510 -10.36 -12.25 -18.86
C GLU A 510 -9.66 -13.19 -17.87
N ASP A 511 -10.46 -14.09 -17.29
CA ASP A 511 -10.03 -15.30 -16.59
C ASP A 511 -9.38 -16.27 -17.59
N ASP A 512 -8.06 -16.23 -17.72
CA ASP A 512 -7.32 -17.31 -18.38
C ASP A 512 -6.74 -18.27 -17.33
N PHE A 513 -7.55 -19.28 -17.03
CA PHE A 513 -7.07 -20.59 -16.59
C PHE A 513 -6.84 -21.47 -17.82
N GLU A 514 -5.59 -21.76 -18.14
CA GLU A 514 -5.10 -23.09 -18.56
C GLU A 514 -3.63 -23.28 -18.19
#